data_AF-A0A1B8HR38-F1
#
_entry.id   AF-A0A1B8HR38-F1
#
_cell.length_a   1.000
_cell.length_b   1.000
_cell.length_c   1.000
_cell.angle_alpha   90.00
_cell.angle_beta   90.00
_cell.angle_gamma   90.00
#
_symmetry.space_group_name_H-M   'P 1'
#
loop_
_entity.id
_entity.type
_entity.pdbx_description
1 polymer ?
#
loop_
_entity_poly.entity_id
_entity_poly.type
_entity_poly.pdbx_seq_one_letter_code
_entity_poly.pdbx_strand_id
1 'polypeptide(L)'
;MSKINLFLISLFYILIPNVSIANEIVTNRAFINNCNSNINKKGKILEINLGSQNIGAEYIRAYYTITLLDPDGKTNEISVLESIGNDYGKGMFMLINNAYISNSYVEITRCESNRISGLKIKSK
;
A
#
# COMPACT_ATOMS: atom_id res chain seq x y z
N MET A 1 -55.16 -24.49 50.35
CA MET A 1 -53.78 -25.04 50.44
C MET A 1 -52.89 -24.22 49.54
N SER A 2 -51.90 -23.56 50.16
CA SER A 2 -50.84 -22.79 49.52
C SER A 2 -49.83 -23.72 48.83
N LYS A 3 -49.27 -23.28 47.70
CA LYS A 3 -47.81 -23.31 47.44
C LYS A 3 -47.48 -22.55 46.15
N ILE A 4 -46.90 -21.37 46.35
CA ILE A 4 -46.09 -20.62 45.38
C ILE A 4 -44.71 -21.29 45.32
N ASN A 5 -44.20 -21.57 44.12
CA ASN A 5 -42.79 -21.83 43.78
C ASN A 5 -42.59 -21.15 42.42
N LEU A 6 -42.07 -19.93 42.31
CA LEU A 6 -40.67 -19.48 42.46
C LEU A 6 -39.69 -20.21 41.51
N PHE A 7 -38.98 -19.42 40.68
CA PHE A 7 -37.99 -19.77 39.65
C PHE A 7 -38.60 -20.34 38.35
N LEU A 8 -38.47 -19.75 37.16
CA LEU A 8 -37.37 -19.00 36.56
C LEU A 8 -37.88 -17.90 35.62
N ILE A 9 -37.46 -16.66 35.88
CA ILE A 9 -37.36 -15.63 34.86
C ILE A 9 -36.11 -15.99 34.05
N SER A 10 -36.28 -16.75 32.96
CA SER A 10 -35.19 -16.96 31.99
C SER A 10 -35.05 -15.69 31.17
N LEU A 11 -34.20 -14.83 31.70
CA LEU A 11 -33.60 -13.65 31.10
C LEU A 11 -33.00 -13.99 29.72
N PHE A 12 -33.80 -14.02 28.66
CA PHE A 12 -33.32 -13.96 27.28
C PHE A 12 -32.97 -12.51 26.93
N TYR A 13 -31.90 -12.02 27.55
CA TYR A 13 -31.23 -10.81 27.10
C TYR A 13 -29.80 -11.16 26.73
N ILE A 14 -29.49 -10.82 25.49
CA ILE A 14 -28.17 -10.44 24.99
C ILE A 14 -27.25 -11.63 24.68
N LEU A 15 -27.07 -11.87 23.38
CA LEU A 15 -25.78 -11.78 22.68
C LEU A 15 -26.00 -12.31 21.26
N ILE A 16 -26.62 -11.49 20.40
CA ILE A 16 -26.36 -11.64 18.97
C ILE A 16 -24.96 -11.04 18.81
N PRO A 17 -23.89 -11.81 18.53
CA PRO A 17 -22.65 -11.18 18.15
C PRO A 17 -22.92 -10.52 16.80
N ASN A 18 -23.08 -9.19 16.81
CA ASN A 18 -22.90 -8.38 15.63
C ASN A 18 -21.43 -8.52 15.23
N VAL A 19 -21.09 -9.61 14.54
CA VAL A 19 -19.85 -9.69 13.79
C VAL A 19 -20.03 -8.73 12.65
N SER A 20 -19.58 -7.49 12.85
CA SER A 20 -19.28 -6.60 11.74
C SER A 20 -18.16 -7.31 10.99
N ILE A 21 -18.54 -8.06 9.95
CA ILE A 21 -17.60 -8.41 8.89
C ILE A 21 -17.32 -7.06 8.26
N ALA A 22 -16.22 -6.42 8.69
CA ALA A 22 -15.63 -5.35 7.94
C ALA A 22 -15.39 -5.94 6.54
N ASN A 23 -16.27 -5.61 5.60
CA ASN A 23 -16.04 -5.88 4.20
C ASN A 23 -14.77 -5.11 3.87
N GLU A 24 -13.62 -5.78 3.93
CA GLU A 24 -12.41 -5.28 3.31
C GLU A 24 -12.81 -5.02 1.87
N ILE A 25 -12.92 -3.74 1.51
CA ILE A 25 -13.14 -3.35 0.13
C ILE A 25 -11.88 -3.81 -0.60
N VAL A 26 -11.96 -4.98 -1.22
CA VAL A 26 -10.91 -5.54 -2.06
C VAL A 26 -10.72 -4.59 -3.23
N THR A 27 -9.84 -3.60 -3.04
CA THR A 27 -9.50 -2.64 -4.07
C THR A 27 -8.43 -3.29 -4.91
N ASN A 28 -8.86 -3.92 -6.01
CA ASN A 28 -7.95 -4.42 -7.02
C ASN A 28 -7.40 -3.22 -7.82
N ARG A 29 -6.47 -2.48 -7.21
CA ARG A 29 -5.88 -1.27 -7.79
C ARG A 29 -4.97 -1.68 -8.94
N ALA A 30 -5.43 -1.51 -10.16
CA ALA A 30 -4.57 -1.54 -11.33
C ALA A 30 -3.69 -0.27 -11.27
N PHE A 31 -2.42 -0.41 -10.91
CA PHE A 31 -1.49 0.71 -11.03
C PHE A 31 -1.40 1.11 -12.50
N ILE A 32 -1.53 2.41 -12.77
CA ILE A 32 -1.28 2.92 -14.11
C ILE A 32 0.16 2.54 -14.44
N ASN A 33 0.28 1.73 -15.48
CA ASN A 33 1.52 1.14 -15.93
C ASN A 33 2.38 2.25 -16.58
N ASN A 34 3.12 3.01 -15.77
CA ASN A 34 3.78 4.25 -16.19
C ASN A 34 5.26 4.35 -15.76
N CYS A 35 5.89 3.29 -15.28
CA CYS A 35 7.33 3.36 -14.97
C CYS A 35 8.13 3.71 -16.23
N ASN A 36 7.84 3.05 -17.35
CA ASN A 36 8.59 3.22 -18.59
C ASN A 36 8.55 4.66 -19.14
N SER A 37 7.45 5.40 -18.94
CA SER A 37 7.35 6.80 -19.37
C SER A 37 8.17 7.76 -18.50
N ASN A 38 8.64 7.30 -17.35
CA ASN A 38 9.41 8.07 -16.37
C ASN A 38 10.87 7.60 -16.25
N ILE A 39 11.31 6.66 -17.09
CA ILE A 39 12.69 6.18 -17.08
C ILE A 39 13.65 7.33 -17.46
N ASN A 40 14.77 7.43 -16.76
CA ASN A 40 15.80 8.46 -16.88
C ASN A 40 15.32 9.91 -16.65
N LYS A 41 14.06 10.12 -16.24
CA LYS A 41 13.60 11.42 -15.80
C LYS A 41 14.08 11.69 -14.38
N LYS A 42 14.53 12.92 -14.14
CA LYS A 42 14.88 13.40 -12.81
C LYS A 42 13.68 14.07 -12.16
N GLY A 43 13.36 13.66 -10.95
CA GLY A 43 12.28 14.28 -10.17
C GLY A 43 12.53 14.15 -8.68
N LYS A 44 11.71 14.81 -7.88
CA LYS A 44 11.68 14.66 -6.42
C LYS A 44 10.49 13.81 -6.03
N ILE A 45 10.66 12.95 -5.03
CA ILE A 45 9.53 12.18 -4.50
C ILE A 45 8.60 13.16 -3.76
N LEU A 46 7.32 13.19 -4.13
CA LEU A 46 6.29 14.00 -3.45
C LEU A 46 5.51 13.18 -2.45
N GLU A 47 5.12 11.96 -2.83
CA GLU A 47 4.29 11.08 -2.01
C GLU A 47 4.83 9.65 -2.11
N ILE A 48 4.73 8.93 -1.00
CA ILE A 48 4.97 7.49 -0.90
C ILE A 48 3.68 6.89 -0.34
N ASN A 49 3.02 6.04 -1.12
CA ASN A 49 1.78 5.38 -0.70
C ASN A 49 2.04 3.90 -0.46
N LEU A 50 1.65 3.42 0.72
CA LEU A 50 1.69 2.00 1.09
C LEU A 50 0.27 1.43 1.00
N GLY A 51 0.16 0.17 0.61
CA GLY A 51 -1.14 -0.50 0.63
C GLY A 51 -1.02 -2.01 0.58
N SER A 52 -2.16 -2.66 0.78
CA SER A 52 -2.35 -4.09 0.56
C SER A 52 -3.38 -4.28 -0.54
N GLN A 53 -3.18 -5.32 -1.35
CA GLN A 53 -4.10 -5.71 -2.41
C GLN A 53 -4.34 -7.21 -2.32
N ASN A 54 -5.60 -7.61 -2.31
CA ASN A 54 -5.94 -9.01 -2.46
C ASN A 54 -5.86 -9.38 -3.95
N ILE A 55 -4.96 -10.29 -4.32
CA ILE A 55 -4.72 -10.75 -5.69
C ILE A 55 -5.19 -12.20 -5.91
N GLY A 56 -6.10 -12.70 -5.07
CA GLY A 56 -6.69 -14.04 -5.20
C GLY A 56 -7.71 -14.32 -4.10
N ALA A 57 -8.04 -15.59 -3.86
CA ALA A 57 -8.95 -15.96 -2.78
C ALA A 57 -8.35 -15.70 -1.38
N GLU A 58 -7.03 -15.85 -1.23
CA GLU A 58 -6.34 -15.76 0.07
C GLU A 58 -4.96 -15.06 -0.01
N TYR A 59 -4.60 -14.48 -1.16
CA TYR A 59 -3.28 -13.89 -1.34
C TYR A 59 -3.32 -12.37 -1.23
N ILE A 60 -2.85 -11.86 -0.10
CA ILE A 60 -2.66 -10.42 0.13
C ILE A 60 -1.22 -10.04 -0.22
N ARG A 61 -1.08 -9.15 -1.20
CA ARG A 61 0.20 -8.55 -1.58
C ARG A 61 0.31 -7.15 -1.00
N ALA A 62 1.37 -6.91 -0.21
CA ALA A 62 1.78 -5.54 0.10
C ALA A 62 2.36 -4.88 -1.16
N TYR A 63 2.03 -3.62 -1.39
CA TYR A 63 2.59 -2.81 -2.45
C TYR A 63 2.95 -1.43 -1.93
N TYR A 64 3.79 -0.73 -2.70
CA TYR A 64 3.93 0.70 -2.54
C TYR A 64 4.15 1.41 -3.87
N THR A 65 3.77 2.68 -3.90
CA THR A 65 3.90 3.56 -5.05
C THR A 65 4.57 4.86 -4.64
N ILE A 66 5.12 5.57 -5.63
CA ILE A 66 5.63 6.93 -5.46
C ILE A 66 4.99 7.87 -6.49
N THR A 67 4.90 9.15 -6.16
CA THR A 67 4.70 10.21 -7.15
C THR A 67 5.95 11.08 -7.22
N LEU A 68 6.32 11.50 -8.42
CA LEU A 68 7.47 12.39 -8.64
C LEU A 68 6.96 13.80 -9.02
N LEU A 69 7.68 14.82 -8.57
CA LEU A 69 7.67 16.15 -9.16
C LEU A 69 8.89 16.28 -10.06
N ASP A 70 8.66 16.29 -11.37
CA ASP A 70 9.68 16.55 -12.38
C ASP A 70 9.45 17.95 -13.00
N PRO A 71 10.31 18.41 -13.94
CA PRO A 71 10.12 19.69 -14.61
C PRO A 71 8.84 19.80 -15.45
N ASP A 72 8.25 18.67 -15.86
CA ASP A 72 7.02 18.62 -16.66
C ASP A 72 5.76 18.62 -15.75
N GLY A 73 5.92 18.31 -14.46
CA GLY A 73 4.90 18.43 -13.44
C GLY A 73 4.87 17.25 -12.46
N LYS A 74 3.71 17.06 -11.81
CA LYS A 74 3.46 15.91 -10.95
C LYS A 74 3.15 14.69 -11.80
N THR A 75 3.87 13.60 -11.59
CA THR A 75 3.56 12.31 -12.23
C THR A 75 2.32 11.68 -11.60
N ASN A 76 1.65 10.81 -12.37
CA ASN A 76 0.77 9.80 -11.78
C ASN A 76 1.56 8.90 -10.81
N GLU A 77 0.87 8.13 -9.99
CA GLU A 77 1.52 7.13 -9.13
C GLU A 77 2.28 6.10 -9.95
N ILE A 78 3.48 5.76 -9.51
CA ILE A 78 4.37 4.77 -10.14
C ILE A 78 4.60 3.65 -9.12
N SER A 79 4.27 2.42 -9.51
CA SER A 79 4.44 1.25 -8.64
C SER A 79 5.89 0.78 -8.56
N VAL A 80 6.29 0.30 -7.39
CA VAL A 80 7.61 -0.33 -7.18
C VAL A 80 7.49 -1.86 -7.29
N LEU A 81 8.48 -2.49 -7.92
CA LEU A 81 8.45 -3.91 -8.29
C LEU A 81 8.24 -4.80 -7.06
N GLU A 82 9.18 -4.68 -6.13
CA GLU A 82 9.26 -5.50 -4.93
C GLU A 82 8.46 -4.88 -3.79
N SER A 83 7.84 -5.75 -2.99
CA SER A 83 7.19 -5.34 -1.74
C SER A 83 8.22 -5.28 -0.61
N ILE A 84 7.92 -4.56 0.48
CA ILE A 84 8.79 -4.46 1.68
C ILE A 84 8.97 -5.81 2.40
N GLY A 85 8.26 -6.87 1.97
CA GLY A 85 8.37 -8.21 2.54
C GLY A 85 9.70 -8.93 2.29
N ASN A 86 10.52 -8.51 1.32
CA ASN A 86 11.85 -9.07 1.04
C ASN A 86 12.95 -8.01 1.12
N ASP A 87 14.21 -8.45 1.18
CA ASP A 87 15.35 -7.55 1.41
C ASP A 87 15.59 -6.55 0.27
N TYR A 88 15.31 -6.95 -0.98
CA TYR A 88 15.37 -6.05 -2.14
C TYR A 88 14.34 -4.92 -2.01
N GLY A 89 13.10 -5.25 -1.66
CA GLY A 89 12.05 -4.27 -1.44
C GLY A 89 12.30 -3.37 -0.25
N LYS A 90 12.85 -3.90 0.86
CA LYS A 90 13.31 -3.08 2.00
C LYS A 90 14.40 -2.09 1.59
N GLY A 91 15.40 -2.54 0.84
CA GLY A 91 16.50 -1.69 0.36
C GLY A 91 15.99 -0.58 -0.56
N MET A 92 15.10 -0.92 -1.50
CA MET A 92 14.47 0.08 -2.37
C MET A 92 13.60 1.07 -1.59
N PHE A 93 12.83 0.59 -0.60
CA PHE A 93 12.04 1.45 0.27
C PHE A 93 12.91 2.40 1.09
N MET A 94 14.01 1.93 1.67
CA MET A 94 14.96 2.78 2.38
C MET A 94 15.58 3.84 1.48
N LEU A 95 15.94 3.48 0.25
CA LEU A 95 16.50 4.42 -0.72
C LEU A 95 15.49 5.53 -1.09
N ILE A 96 14.25 5.14 -1.36
CA ILE A 96 13.14 6.07 -1.66
C ILE A 96 12.84 6.95 -0.46
N ASN A 97 12.75 6.38 0.74
CA ASN A 97 12.46 7.11 1.97
C ASN A 97 13.58 8.10 2.31
N ASN A 98 14.84 7.71 2.15
CA ASN A 98 15.97 8.60 2.34
C ASN A 98 15.92 9.77 1.35
N ALA A 99 15.66 9.50 0.07
CA ALA A 99 15.56 10.55 -0.95
C ALA A 99 14.38 11.51 -0.70
N TYR A 100 13.26 11.00 -0.19
CA TYR A 100 12.11 11.79 0.21
C TYR A 100 12.44 12.73 1.38
N ILE A 101 12.99 12.19 2.47
CA ILE A 101 13.37 12.97 3.66
C ILE A 101 14.46 14.00 3.33
N SER A 102 15.45 13.62 2.52
CA SER A 102 16.54 14.52 2.12
C SER A 102 16.16 15.48 1.00
N ASN A 103 14.91 15.43 0.51
CA ASN A 103 14.41 16.24 -0.60
C ASN A 103 15.35 16.20 -1.83
N SER A 104 15.95 15.04 -2.07
CA SER A 104 16.93 14.82 -3.14
C SER A 104 16.26 14.46 -4.45
N TYR A 105 16.94 14.76 -5.55
CA TYR A 105 16.49 14.29 -6.86
C TYR A 105 16.71 12.78 -6.93
N VAL A 106 15.79 12.11 -7.62
CA VAL A 106 15.88 10.71 -7.98
C VAL A 106 15.75 10.56 -9.48
N GLU A 107 16.33 9.48 -10.00
CA GLU A 107 16.18 9.09 -11.39
C GLU A 107 15.81 7.60 -11.43
N ILE A 108 14.71 7.27 -12.08
CA ILE A 108 14.31 5.88 -12.33
C ILE A 108 15.25 5.33 -13.40
N THR A 109 16.09 4.36 -13.05
CA THR A 109 17.09 3.78 -13.96
C THR A 109 16.65 2.49 -14.61
N ARG A 110 15.68 1.79 -14.01
CA ARG A 110 15.21 0.51 -14.52
C ARG A 110 13.74 0.29 -14.14
N CYS A 111 12.99 -0.21 -15.11
CA CYS A 111 11.63 -0.66 -14.94
C CYS A 111 11.54 -2.14 -15.32
N GLU A 112 10.73 -2.91 -14.58
CA GLU A 112 10.46 -4.32 -14.86
C GLU A 112 8.98 -4.63 -14.62
N SER A 113 8.34 -5.30 -15.58
CA SER A 113 6.88 -5.39 -15.65
C SER A 113 6.20 -4.02 -15.44
N ASN A 114 6.83 -2.96 -15.95
CA ASN A 114 6.39 -1.56 -15.82
C ASN A 114 6.27 -1.03 -14.37
N ARG A 115 7.04 -1.62 -13.45
CA ARG A 115 7.25 -1.19 -12.06
C ARG A 115 8.71 -0.80 -11.84
N ILE A 116 8.99 0.09 -10.90
CA ILE A 116 10.37 0.52 -10.58
C ILE A 116 11.15 -0.66 -10.04
N SER A 117 12.22 -1.04 -10.72
CA SER A 117 13.18 -2.06 -10.28
C SER A 117 14.59 -1.50 -10.06
N GLY A 118 14.81 -0.24 -10.45
CA GLY A 118 16.06 0.49 -10.18
C GLY A 118 15.80 1.99 -10.07
N LEU A 119 16.35 2.59 -9.03
CA LEU A 119 16.25 4.02 -8.74
C LEU A 119 17.57 4.48 -8.12
N LYS A 120 18.05 5.66 -8.49
CA LYS A 120 19.25 6.27 -7.90
C LYS A 120 18.96 7.65 -7.37
N ILE A 121 19.61 7.98 -6.25
CA ILE A 121 19.66 9.35 -5.73
C ILE A 121 20.66 10.15 -6.59
N LYS A 122 20.27 11.36 -6.96
CA LYS A 122 21.08 12.30 -7.72
C LYS A 122 21.40 13.52 -6.86
N SER A 123 22.66 13.95 -6.92
CA SER A 123 23.00 15.34 -6.58
C SER A 123 22.28 16.27 -7.56
N LYS A 124 21.94 17.48 -7.08
CA LYS A 124 21.25 18.53 -7.86
C LYS A 124 21.81 18.66 -9.28
#